data_AF-A0A4W5JXL0-F1
#
_entry.id   AF-A0A4W5JXL0-F1
#
_cell.length_a   1.000
_cell.length_b   1.000
_cell.length_c   1.000
_cell.angle_alpha   90.00
_cell.angle_beta   90.00
_cell.angle_gamma   90.00
#
_symmetry.space_group_name_H-M   'P 1'
#
loop_
_entity.id
_entity.type
_entity.pdbx_description
1 polymer ?
#
loop_
_entity_poly.entity_id
_entity_poly.type
_entity_poly.pdbx_seq_one_letter_code
_entity_poly.pdbx_strand_id
1 'polypeptide(L)'
;MYKAITPLHDTKSGGLRVEQEVVTSYPQVAVVRVPTPWVQSDSDITVLRHLEKMGCRLVNRPQAILNCVNKFWTFQELAGHGVPLPDTFSYEDGTDEP
;
A
#
# COMPACT_ATOMS: atom_id res chain seq x y z
N MET A 1 14.49 -2.73 -15.48
CA MET A 1 14.80 -1.68 -14.48
C MET A 1 13.48 -1.02 -14.12
N TYR A 2 12.96 -1.22 -12.92
CA TYR A 2 11.66 -0.65 -12.51
C TYR A 2 11.91 0.72 -11.89
N LYS A 3 11.14 1.73 -12.29
CA LYS A 3 11.24 3.07 -11.71
C LYS A 3 10.14 3.28 -10.67
N ALA A 4 10.52 3.76 -9.49
CA ALA A 4 9.58 4.07 -8.43
C ALA A 4 8.79 5.33 -8.80
N ILE A 5 7.47 5.25 -8.63
CA ILE A 5 6.57 6.38 -8.82
C ILE A 5 6.22 6.90 -7.43
N THR A 6 6.52 8.18 -7.17
CA THR A 6 6.24 8.80 -5.87
C THR A 6 5.19 9.88 -6.04
N PRO A 7 3.99 9.74 -5.45
CA PRO A 7 3.06 10.86 -5.35
C PRO A 7 3.65 11.89 -4.37
N LEU A 8 3.89 13.11 -4.83
CA LEU A 8 4.29 14.23 -3.97
C LEU A 8 3.03 14.99 -3.54
N HIS A 9 2.85 15.15 -2.23
CA HIS A 9 1.83 16.03 -1.64
C HIS A 9 2.23 17.53 -1.65
N ASP A 10 3.19 17.93 -2.49
CA ASP A 10 3.64 19.32 -2.56
C ASP A 10 2.70 20.17 -3.43
N THR A 11 2.14 21.21 -2.83
CA THR A 11 0.95 21.98 -3.24
C THR A 11 1.18 22.92 -4.43
N LYS A 12 2.28 22.80 -5.18
CA LYS A 12 2.61 23.71 -6.30
C LYS A 12 2.84 23.06 -7.66
N SER A 13 2.90 21.73 -7.77
CA SER A 13 2.96 21.07 -9.08
C SER A 13 2.34 19.69 -9.03
N GLY A 14 1.05 19.59 -9.37
CA GLY A 14 0.37 18.30 -9.51
C GLY A 14 0.96 17.46 -10.65
N GLY A 15 0.93 16.13 -10.50
CA GLY A 15 1.35 15.19 -11.55
C GLY A 15 2.12 13.99 -11.01
N LEU A 16 2.05 12.88 -11.75
CA LEU A 16 2.82 11.68 -11.46
C LEU A 16 4.28 11.93 -11.84
N ARG A 17 5.22 11.66 -10.93
CA ARG A 17 6.65 11.89 -11.17
C ARG A 17 7.48 10.65 -10.92
N VAL A 18 8.56 10.54 -11.67
CA VAL A 18 9.61 9.52 -11.54
C VAL A 18 10.94 10.24 -11.54
N GLU A 19 11.76 10.06 -10.50
CA GLU A 19 13.06 10.76 -10.39
C GLU A 19 12.93 12.29 -10.56
N GLN A 20 11.86 12.87 -10.02
CA GLN A 20 11.48 14.29 -10.16
C GLN A 20 11.08 14.73 -11.58
N GLU A 21 11.10 13.87 -12.59
CA GLU A 21 10.58 14.16 -13.93
C GLU A 21 9.08 13.88 -14.01
N VAL A 22 8.34 14.72 -14.74
CA VAL A 22 6.91 14.52 -14.99
C VAL A 22 6.72 13.33 -15.92
N VAL A 23 5.88 12.39 -15.49
CA VAL A 23 5.49 11.25 -16.30
C VAL A 23 4.49 11.73 -17.36
N THR A 24 4.92 11.75 -18.62
CA THR A 24 4.10 12.18 -19.77
C THR A 24 3.35 11.04 -20.46
N SER A 25 3.67 9.79 -20.11
CA SER A 25 3.05 8.58 -20.67
C SER A 25 2.47 7.70 -19.59
N TYR A 26 1.38 7.01 -19.90
CA TYR A 26 0.68 6.20 -18.91
C TYR A 26 1.50 4.96 -18.49
N PRO A 27 1.78 4.75 -17.19
CA PRO A 27 2.60 3.63 -16.74
C PRO A 27 1.87 2.30 -16.95
N GLN A 28 2.53 1.36 -17.62
CA GLN A 28 1.98 0.01 -17.84
C GLN A 28 2.10 -0.88 -16.60
N VAL A 29 3.15 -0.65 -15.79
CA VAL A 29 3.43 -1.39 -14.56
C VAL A 29 3.97 -0.42 -13.52
N ALA A 30 3.50 -0.50 -12.27
CA ALA A 30 4.01 0.30 -11.16
C ALA A 30 4.30 -0.57 -9.94
N VAL A 31 5.44 -0.32 -9.30
CA VAL A 31 5.79 -0.93 -8.01
C VAL A 31 5.33 0.00 -6.90
N VAL A 32 4.40 -0.48 -6.08
CA VAL A 32 3.79 0.34 -5.05
C VAL A 32 4.61 0.27 -3.76
N ARG A 33 5.00 1.44 -3.25
CA ARG A 33 5.74 1.60 -1.99
C ARG A 33 5.00 2.59 -1.10
N VAL A 34 4.02 2.08 -0.36
CA VAL A 34 3.30 2.85 0.65
C VAL A 34 3.68 2.30 2.03
N PRO A 35 4.08 3.14 3.00
CA PRO A 35 4.33 2.70 4.36
C PRO A 35 3.05 2.12 4.97
N THR A 36 3.00 0.80 5.18
CA THR A 36 1.85 0.10 5.77
C THR A 36 1.44 0.55 7.19
N PRO A 37 2.32 1.06 8.07
CA PRO A 37 1.89 1.54 9.39
C PRO A 37 1.03 2.81 9.34
N TRP A 38 1.09 3.54 8.22
CA TRP A 38 0.49 4.87 8.04
C TRP A 38 -0.44 4.93 6.84
N VAL A 39 -0.93 3.79 6.36
CA VAL A 39 -2.06 3.74 5.41
C VAL A 39 -3.32 4.17 6.17
N GLN A 40 -3.38 5.46 6.49
CA GLN A 40 -4.52 6.16 7.05
C GLN A 40 -5.13 7.10 6.01
N SER A 41 -4.39 7.45 4.94
CA SER A 41 -4.90 8.30 3.86
C SER A 41 -5.64 7.44 2.82
N ASP A 42 -6.96 7.61 2.74
CA ASP A 42 -7.77 7.10 1.63
C ASP A 42 -7.25 7.61 0.27
N SER A 43 -6.50 8.71 0.24
CA SER A 43 -5.96 9.31 -0.98
C SER A 43 -4.96 8.40 -1.70
N ASP A 44 -4.02 7.75 -0.99
CA ASP A 44 -3.03 6.87 -1.61
C ASP A 44 -3.72 5.67 -2.26
N ILE A 45 -4.62 5.03 -1.51
CA ILE A 45 -5.40 3.89 -1.98
C ILE A 45 -6.29 4.27 -3.17
N THR A 46 -6.88 5.48 -3.14
CA THR A 46 -7.72 5.99 -4.23
C THR A 46 -6.91 6.18 -5.51
N VAL A 47 -5.72 6.77 -5.44
CA VAL A 47 -4.82 6.94 -6.60
C VAL A 47 -4.43 5.57 -7.19
N LEU A 48 -4.07 4.62 -6.34
CA LEU A 48 -3.70 3.28 -6.78
C LEU A 48 -4.89 2.56 -7.45
N ARG A 49 -6.09 2.63 -6.87
CA ARG A 49 -7.31 2.09 -7.51
C ARG A 49 -7.58 2.73 -8.87
N HIS A 50 -7.33 4.03 -9.02
CA HIS A 50 -7.49 4.73 -10.29
C HIS A 50 -6.49 4.25 -11.34
N LEU A 51 -5.22 4.09 -10.97
CA LEU A 51 -4.19 3.51 -11.83
C LEU A 51 -4.54 2.08 -12.25
N GLU A 52 -5.03 1.26 -11.34
CA GLU A 52 -5.49 -0.09 -11.68
C GLU A 52 -6.66 -0.06 -12.67
N LYS A 53 -7.66 0.80 -12.46
CA LYS A 53 -8.82 0.97 -13.35
C LYS A 53 -8.43 1.46 -14.75
N MET A 54 -7.39 2.28 -14.86
CA MET A 54 -6.86 2.76 -16.13
C MET A 54 -5.93 1.74 -16.83
N GLY A 55 -5.76 0.54 -16.27
CA GLY A 55 -5.01 -0.56 -16.89
C GLY A 55 -3.54 -0.66 -16.47
N CYS A 56 -3.10 0.09 -15.45
CA CYS A 56 -1.75 -0.08 -14.90
C CYS A 56 -1.71 -1.34 -14.04
N ARG A 57 -0.71 -2.19 -14.29
CA ARG A 57 -0.47 -3.39 -13.49
C ARG A 57 0.29 -3.00 -12.23
N LEU A 58 -0.37 -3.06 -11.09
CA LEU A 58 0.26 -2.75 -9.80
C LEU A 58 0.92 -4.00 -9.20
N VAL A 59 2.20 -3.88 -8.85
CA VAL A 59 2.90 -4.81 -7.96
C VAL A 59 2.61 -4.36 -6.54
N ASN A 60 1.98 -5.25 -5.76
CA ASN A 60 1.24 -4.95 -4.53
C ASN A 60 0.00 -4.10 -4.82
N ARG A 61 -1.09 -4.77 -5.19
CA ARG A 61 -2.40 -4.14 -5.42
C ARG A 61 -2.92 -3.46 -4.15
N PRO A 62 -3.83 -2.48 -4.26
CA PRO A 62 -4.42 -1.79 -3.12
C PRO A 62 -4.98 -2.75 -2.07
N GLN A 63 -5.69 -3.81 -2.51
CA GLN A 63 -6.26 -4.80 -1.60
C GLN A 63 -5.20 -5.58 -0.84
N ALA A 64 -4.10 -5.97 -1.50
CA ALA A 64 -3.01 -6.69 -0.84
C ALA A 64 -2.33 -5.82 0.22
N ILE A 65 -2.16 -4.52 -0.06
CA ILE A 65 -1.61 -3.55 0.89
C ILE A 65 -2.53 -3.44 2.10
N LEU A 66 -3.83 -3.26 1.89
CA LEU A 66 -4.82 -3.16 2.98
C LEU A 66 -4.88 -4.42 3.84
N ASN A 67 -4.82 -5.61 3.23
CA ASN A 67 -4.76 -6.87 3.98
C ASN A 67 -3.51 -6.95 4.87
N CYS A 68 -2.38 -6.42 4.41
CA CYS A 68 -1.11 -6.42 5.16
C CYS A 68 -1.04 -5.36 6.27
N VAL A 69 -1.98 -4.42 6.34
CA VAL A 69 -2.04 -3.45 7.45
C VAL A 69 -2.33 -4.17 8.77
N ASN A 70 -3.25 -5.14 8.72
CA ASN A 70 -3.57 -5.97 9.88
C ASN A 70 -2.63 -7.19 9.94
N LYS A 71 -1.58 -7.05 10.75
CA LYS A 71 -0.60 -8.13 10.96
C LYS A 71 -1.25 -9.35 11.64
N PHE A 72 -2.19 -9.16 12.56
CA PHE A 72 -2.88 -10.28 13.19
C PHE A 72 -3.64 -11.13 12.16
N TRP A 73 -4.43 -10.48 11.31
CA TRP A 73 -5.13 -11.16 10.21
C TRP A 73 -4.16 -11.86 9.25
N THR A 74 -3.04 -11.20 8.92
CA THR A 74 -2.00 -11.79 8.06
C THR A 74 -1.45 -13.10 8.65
N PHE A 75 -1.20 -13.13 9.96
CA PHE A 75 -0.73 -14.33 10.64
C PHE A 75 -1.81 -15.42 10.68
N GLN A 76 -3.07 -15.06 10.93
CA GLN A 76 -4.17 -16.02 10.89
C GLN A 76 -4.32 -16.70 9.52
N GLU A 77 -4.25 -15.91 8.44
CA GLU A 77 -4.31 -16.44 7.08
C GLU A 77 -3.16 -17.42 6.84
N LEU A 78 -1.93 -17.05 7.18
CA LEU A 78 -0.76 -17.92 7.01
C LEU A 78 -0.87 -19.22 7.82
N ALA A 79 -1.33 -19.14 9.07
CA ALA A 79 -1.57 -20.31 9.91
C ALA A 79 -2.63 -21.24 9.29
N GLY A 80 -3.71 -20.65 8.73
CA GLY A 80 -4.77 -21.38 8.03
C GLY A 80 -4.28 -22.18 6.82
N HIS A 81 -3.18 -21.74 6.18
CA HIS A 81 -2.52 -22.46 5.08
C HIS A 81 -1.38 -23.38 5.52
N GLY A 82 -1.22 -23.61 6.83
CA GLY A 82 -0.22 -24.53 7.37
C GLY A 82 1.21 -24.01 7.36
N VAL A 83 1.40 -22.69 7.22
CA VAL A 83 2.73 -22.06 7.34
C VAL A 83 3.16 -22.10 8.81
N PRO A 84 4.39 -22.58 9.14
CA PRO A 84 4.88 -22.53 10.51
C PRO A 84 5.12 -21.07 10.92
N LEU A 85 4.44 -20.63 11.97
CA LEU A 85 4.55 -19.28 12.53
C LEU A 85 5.15 -19.32 13.93
N PRO A 86 5.87 -18.27 14.35
CA PRO A 86 6.32 -18.15 15.74
C PRO A 86 5.12 -17.97 16.67
N ASP A 87 5.25 -18.45 17.91
CA ASP A 87 4.28 -18.17 18.96
C ASP A 87 4.14 -16.65 19.14
N THR A 88 2.98 -16.13 18.74
CA THR A 88 2.73 -14.69 18.62
C THR A 88 1.55 -14.33 19.52
N PHE A 89 1.78 -13.49 20.52
CA PHE A 89 0.73 -12.89 21.33
C PHE A 89 0.36 -11.53 20.74
N SER A 90 -0.93 -11.30 20.48
CA SER A 90 -1.46 -10.00 20.07
C SER A 90 -2.27 -9.42 21.21
N TYR A 91 -2.05 -8.14 21.50
CA TYR A 91 -2.78 -7.40 22.54
C TYR A 91 -3.63 -6.34 21.85
N GLU A 92 -4.86 -6.17 22.31
CA GLU A 92 -5.66 -5.00 21.99
C GLU A 92 -5.21 -3.86 22.92
N ASP A 93 -4.89 -2.70 22.37
CA ASP A 93 -4.68 -1.49 23.16
C ASP A 93 -6.06 -0.95 23.54
N GLY A 94 -6.65 -1.54 24.57
CA GLY A 94 -7.87 -1.06 25.16
C GLY A 94 -7.58 0.27 25.84
N THR A 95 -7.98 1.38 25.24
CA THR A 95 -8.28 2.58 26.01
C THR A 95 -9.56 2.32 26.78
N ASP A 96 -9.46 1.49 27.81
CA ASP A 96 -10.40 1.52 28.92
C ASP A 96 -10.13 2.85 29.66
N GLU A 97 -10.64 3.96 29.14
CA GLU A 97 -10.80 5.15 29.98
C GLU A 97 -11.87 4.81 31.03
N PRO A 98 -11.57 4.96 32.34
CA PRO A 98 -12.53 4.72 33.41
C PRO A 98 -13.70 5.71 33.41
#